data_AF-A0A7Y5W3V2-F1
#
_entry.id   AF-A0A7Y5W3V2-F1
#
_cell.length_a   1.000
_cell.length_b   1.000
_cell.length_c   1.000
_cell.angle_alpha   90.00
_cell.angle_beta   90.00
_cell.angle_gamma   90.00
#
_symmetry.space_group_name_H-M   'P 1'
#
loop_
_entity.id
_entity.type
_entity.pdbx_description
1 polymer ?
#
loop_
_entity_poly.entity_id
_entity_poly.type
_entity_poly.pdbx_seq_one_letter_code
_entity_poly.pdbx_strand_id
1 'polypeptide(L)' 'ALSRRPAPEEVAIVQSLLDKELARYQQNPAAAAKAIRNGESPPKAGLPEPELAAYTLVANLLLNLDETVTRN' A
#
# COMPACT_ATOMS: atom_id res chain seq x y z
N ALA A 1 14.70 3.11 5.90
CA ALA A 1 14.36 1.96 6.78
C ALA A 1 14.14 2.53 8.17
N LEU A 2 12.88 2.65 8.58
CA LEU A 2 12.49 3.33 9.81
C LEU A 2 13.17 2.68 11.03
N SER A 3 14.23 3.32 11.56
CA SER A 3 14.99 2.86 12.74
C SER A 3 14.23 2.99 14.08
N ARG A 4 12.90 3.11 14.05
CA ARG A 4 12.03 3.18 15.24
C ARG A 4 10.86 2.24 15.07
N ARG A 5 10.36 1.68 16.18
CA ARG A 5 9.06 1.00 16.18
C ARG A 5 7.98 2.03 15.81
N PRO A 6 7.08 1.72 14.86
CA PRO A 6 5.96 2.61 14.58
C PRO A 6 5.11 2.76 15.85
N ALA A 7 4.67 3.99 16.11
CA ALA A 7 3.79 4.27 17.24
C ALA A 7 2.44 3.56 17.03
N PRO A 8 1.72 3.19 18.11
CA PRO A 8 0.43 2.50 17.98
C PRO A 8 -0.59 3.26 17.11
N GLU A 9 -0.55 4.59 17.16
CA GLU A 9 -1.37 5.48 16.33
C GLU A 9 -1.02 5.40 14.84
N GLU A 10 0.26 5.33 14.49
CA GLU A 10 0.74 5.19 13.11
C GLU A 10 0.29 3.84 12.52
N VAL A 11 0.37 2.78 13.33
CA VAL A 11 -0.11 1.44 12.95
C VAL A 11 -1.62 1.45 12.70
N ALA A 12 -2.41 2.07 13.58
CA ALA A 12 -3.86 2.16 13.43
C ALA A 12 -4.27 2.93 12.17
N ILE A 13 -3.58 4.03 11.85
CA ILE A 13 -3.82 4.83 10.63
C ILE A 13 -3.51 4.00 9.38
N VAL A 14 -2.34 3.34 9.35
CA VAL A 14 -1.93 2.52 8.19
C VAL A 14 -2.87 1.33 8.01
N GLN A 15 -3.30 0.69 9.08
CA GLN A 15 -4.27 -0.41 9.02
C GLN A 15 -5.63 0.07 8.49
N SER A 16 -6.15 1.19 8.99
CA SER A 16 -7.42 1.74 8.51
C SER A 16 -7.35 2.13 7.03
N LEU A 17 -6.20 2.65 6.58
CA LEU A 17 -5.98 2.94 5.16
C LEU A 17 -5.95 1.66 4.33
N LEU A 18 -5.24 0.62 4.78
CA LEU A 18 -5.18 -0.67 4.10
C LEU A 18 -6.58 -1.25 3.90
N ASP A 19 -7.39 -1.27 4.95
CA ASP A 19 -8.75 -1.82 4.91
C ASP A 19 -9.65 -1.03 3.94
N LYS A 20 -9.51 0.30 3.92
CA LYS A 20 -10.25 1.19 3.02
C LYS A 20 -9.87 0.95 1.55
N GLU A 21 -8.58 0.88 1.25
CA GLU A 21 -8.11 0.64 -0.11
C GLU A 21 -8.45 -0.78 -0.59
N LEU A 22 -8.39 -1.77 0.30
CA LEU A 22 -8.82 -3.13 0.00
C LEU A 22 -10.31 -3.18 -0.36
N ALA A 23 -11.18 -2.58 0.46
CA ALA A 23 -12.63 -2.51 0.18
C ALA A 23 -12.91 -1.81 -1.15
N ARG A 24 -12.21 -0.70 -1.43
CA ARG A 24 -12.30 0.03 -2.70
C ARG A 24 -11.90 -0.84 -3.89
N TYR A 25 -10.82 -1.62 -3.78
CA TYR A 25 -10.35 -2.47 -4.86
C TYR A 25 -11.17 -3.75 -5.05
N GLN A 26 -11.76 -4.28 -3.98
CA GLN A 26 -12.74 -5.36 -4.07
C GLN A 26 -14.00 -4.90 -4.82
N GLN A 27 -14.45 -3.67 -4.58
CA GLN A 27 -15.58 -3.07 -5.29
C GLN A 27 -15.23 -2.59 -6.71
N ASN A 28 -13.94 -2.33 -6.98
CA ASN A 28 -13.45 -1.86 -8.27
C ASN A 28 -12.15 -2.57 -8.70
N PRO A 29 -12.26 -3.80 -9.22
CA PRO A 29 -11.10 -4.58 -9.65
C PRO A 29 -10.30 -3.90 -10.77
N ALA A 30 -10.95 -3.10 -11.62
CA ALA A 30 -10.28 -2.35 -12.67
C ALA A 30 -9.31 -1.29 -12.10
N ALA A 31 -9.67 -0.66 -10.98
CA ALA A 31 -8.77 0.25 -10.27
C ALA A 31 -7.59 -0.49 -9.65
N ALA A 32 -7.78 -1.73 -9.17
CA ALA A 32 -6.72 -2.58 -8.63
C ALA A 32 -5.71 -2.94 -9.72
N ALA A 33 -6.21 -3.41 -10.87
CA ALA A 33 -5.40 -3.71 -12.04
C ALA A 33 -4.59 -2.48 -12.50
N LYS A 34 -5.17 -1.29 -12.50
CA LYS A 34 -4.44 -0.05 -12.85
C LYS A 34 -3.33 0.27 -11.84
N ALA A 35 -3.56 0.01 -10.55
CA ALA A 35 -2.58 0.29 -9.50
C ALA A 35 -1.36 -0.65 -9.58
N ILE A 36 -1.58 -1.95 -9.84
CA ILE A 36 -0.49 -2.95 -9.90
C ILE A 36 0.19 -3.04 -11.27
N ARG A 37 -0.48 -2.61 -12.35
CA ARG A 37 0.08 -2.61 -13.72
C ARG A 37 0.88 -1.35 -14.05
N ASN A 38 0.96 -0.39 -13.14
CA ASN A 38 1.84 0.77 -13.27
C ASN A 38 3.33 0.44 -12.98
N GLY A 39 3.66 -0.79 -12.57
CA GLY A 39 5.04 -1.23 -12.35
C GLY A 39 5.65 -1.96 -13.55
N GLU A 40 6.99 -2.01 -13.63
CA GLU A 40 7.74 -2.66 -14.71
C GLU A 40 7.63 -4.20 -14.72
N SER A 41 7.03 -4.79 -13.68
CA SER A 41 6.85 -6.23 -13.53
C SER A 41 5.36 -6.60 -13.55
N PRO A 42 4.95 -7.62 -14.32
CA PRO A 42 3.58 -8.11 -14.29
C PRO A 42 3.25 -8.68 -12.91
N PRO A 43 1.99 -8.52 -12.42
CA PRO A 43 1.54 -9.16 -11.20
C PRO A 43 1.75 -10.67 -11.27
N LYS A 44 2.21 -11.27 -10.16
CA LYS A 44 2.39 -12.73 -10.10
C LYS A 44 1.04 -13.42 -10.28
N ALA A 45 0.96 -14.32 -11.26
CA ALA A 45 -0.25 -15.09 -11.52
C ALA A 45 -0.68 -15.88 -10.27
N GLY A 46 -1.96 -15.79 -9.90
CA GLY A 46 -2.55 -16.48 -8.76
C GLY A 46 -2.65 -15.67 -7.46
N LEU A 47 -2.22 -14.40 -7.46
CA LEU A 47 -2.47 -13.50 -6.33
C LEU A 47 -3.78 -12.71 -6.53
N PRO A 48 -4.55 -12.44 -5.45
CA PRO A 48 -5.67 -11.53 -5.50
C PRO A 48 -5.20 -10.11 -5.81
N GLU A 49 -5.49 -9.64 -7.02
CA GLU A 49 -5.13 -8.29 -7.50
C GLU A 49 -5.54 -7.15 -6.53
N PRO A 50 -6.71 -7.20 -5.86
CA PRO A 50 -7.10 -6.17 -4.90
C PRO A 50 -6.18 -6.05 -3.68
N GLU A 51 -5.73 -7.19 -3.11
CA GLU A 51 -4.80 -7.18 -1.98
C GLU A 51 -3.43 -6.68 -2.41
N LEU A 52 -2.94 -7.14 -3.56
CA LEU A 52 -1.66 -6.70 -4.09
C LEU A 52 -1.66 -5.18 -4.31
N ALA A 53 -2.73 -4.63 -4.89
CA ALA A 53 -2.89 -3.20 -5.10
C ALA A 53 -2.88 -2.40 -3.77
N ALA A 54 -3.62 -2.89 -2.76
CA ALA A 54 -3.69 -2.25 -1.46
C ALA A 54 -2.32 -2.24 -0.76
N TYR A 55 -1.60 -3.37 -0.76
CA TYR A 55 -0.26 -3.45 -0.19
C TYR A 55 0.77 -2.58 -0.92
N THR A 56 0.71 -2.49 -2.25
CA THR A 56 1.59 -1.61 -3.03
C THR A 56 1.39 -0.14 -2.66
N LEU A 57 0.14 0.31 -2.48
CA LEU A 57 -0.12 1.69 -2.04
C LEU A 57 0.39 1.96 -0.63
N VAL A 58 0.15 1.04 0.30
CA VAL A 58 0.63 1.16 1.68
C VAL A 58 2.16 1.20 1.72
N ALA A 59 2.84 0.37 0.93
CA ALA A 59 4.30 0.39 0.81
C ALA A 59 4.81 1.74 0.27
N ASN A 60 4.19 2.29 -0.78
CA ASN A 60 4.54 3.61 -1.31
C ASN A 60 4.34 4.72 -0.27
N LEU A 61 3.25 4.67 0.50
CA LEU A 61 3.01 5.62 1.59
C LEU A 61 4.11 5.53 2.65
N LEU A 62 4.46 4.32 3.09
CA LEU A 62 5.52 4.11 4.08
C LEU A 62 6.89 4.60 3.58
N LEU A 63 7.21 4.39 2.30
CA LEU A 63 8.46 4.87 1.70
C LEU A 63 8.49 6.40 1.57
N ASN A 64 7.37 7.02 1.16
CA ASN A 64 7.26 8.49 1.11
C ASN A 64 7.33 9.12 2.51
N LEU A 65 6.84 8.43 3.54
CA LEU A 65 7.02 8.83 4.94
C LEU A 65 8.48 8.70 5.39
N ASP A 66 9.20 7.62 5.04
CA ASP A 66 10.64 7.46 5.32
C ASP A 66 11.45 8.59 4.68
N GLU A 67 11.15 9.01 3.44
CA GLU A 67 11.79 10.15 2.77
C GLU A 67 11.47 11.49 3.45
N THR A 68 10.21 11.71 3.85
CA THR A 68 9.78 12.94 4.52
C THR A 68 10.34 13.08 5.93
N VAL A 69 10.45 11.96 6.68
CA VAL A 69 11.00 11.93 8.05
C VAL A 69 12.53 11.99 8.07
N THR A 70 13.20 11.40 7.07
CA THR A 70 14.69 11.37 7.01
C THR A 70 15.29 12.69 6.55
N ARG A 71 14.48 13.58 5.96
CA ARG A 71 14.94 14.87 5.43
C ARG A 71 14.61 16.02 6.41
N ASN A 72 15.14 15.96 7.63
CA ASN A 72 15.22 17.07 8.59
C ASN A 72 16.46 16.94 9.47
#